data_AF-A0AAU7ZI52-F1
#
_entry.id   AF-A0AAU7ZI52-F1
#
_cell.length_a   1.000
_cell.length_b   1.000
_cell.length_c   1.000
_cell.angle_alpha   90.00
_cell.angle_beta   90.00
_cell.angle_gamma   90.00
#
_symmetry.space_group_name_H-M   'P 1'
#
loop_
_entity.id
_entity.type
_entity.pdbx_description
1 polymer ?
#
loop_
_entity_poly.entity_id
_entity_poly.type
_entity_poly.pdbx_seq_one_letter_code
_entity_poly.pdbx_strand_id
1 'polypeptide(L)'
;MFGSNRIGRALGTAAGIAVLLLFAIGSHAQATGSNPPKMQLPADQRAFDAARATVDPAERLAAMQLFLKNYPKSTRVSRAQGDIFDTLVKYFPQRTAEIDSQAKIEIKDAGKGFVRLFYETDVADTLAEANDTGVDLPRAEKLAKDASRKFNEADCDKDVLDNAKKYKYPAPSAAARHSRFTKGRANALAALAKVDMDEHKPEPAAALLDQAYALDPTVAEVNLLRGEQALDQHKDAEALEDLERAQLTGELKSPWREKMIELYRNSHGGSDQSFLADMDAQYARIFPDPFTPQPAKPTDGSRTALLELFTGSACDPCVSADLAVDALLKTYSRKQLVVLAFDQHIPDPDPLANPDSIARAKSYRVAFTPTSKLNGKPLWEGGGPRANAETSYNEAIKKIDADTTKPSGVNLQLTATRAPDGMIHASATVSIDNPQLLQQSLAPDPPAKEADAKTPAAIPVATATPPAPAAQPAPIEPHLVVNFALVEDDVRYSGENGIRFHRMVVRSLAQPAGTGSLVKPGKALEATFDPAAISATLKTYLDTYEQKNDRFGKVVFLAKDTTLEPTHLAITAWVEDTTTHRVLQAAFVPLASTGSQIHQSQSEPPAQQSEAAVKTGAAK
;
A
#
# COMPACT_ATOMS: atom_id res chain seq x y z
N MET A 1 -59.44 0.32 24.66
CA MET A 1 -60.01 0.36 26.03
C MET A 1 -58.87 0.67 26.98
N PHE A 2 -58.99 1.81 27.67
CA PHE A 2 -58.40 2.26 28.96
C PHE A 2 -56.91 1.97 29.23
N GLY A 3 -56.03 2.92 29.56
CA GLY A 3 -56.15 4.31 29.99
C GLY A 3 -54.86 4.59 30.80
N SER A 4 -54.04 5.55 30.38
CA SER A 4 -54.00 6.92 30.91
C SER A 4 -53.29 7.05 32.25
N ASN A 5 -52.23 7.86 32.29
CA ASN A 5 -52.18 8.98 33.24
C ASN A 5 -51.29 10.12 32.73
N ARG A 6 -51.92 11.28 32.51
CA ARG A 6 -51.29 12.59 32.41
C ARG A 6 -51.43 13.29 33.75
N ILE A 7 -50.34 13.87 34.23
CA ILE A 7 -50.26 14.97 35.21
C ILE A 7 -49.03 15.76 34.74
N GLY A 8 -48.96 17.07 34.64
CA GLY A 8 -49.81 18.21 34.98
C GLY A 8 -49.09 19.47 34.46
N ARG A 9 -49.86 20.51 34.20
CA ARG A 9 -49.48 21.79 33.56
C ARG A 9 -48.46 22.61 34.34
N ALA A 10 -47.67 23.39 33.61
CA ALA A 10 -47.32 24.77 33.99
C ALA A 10 -47.64 25.71 32.81
N LEU A 11 -48.38 26.77 33.10
CA LEU A 11 -48.85 27.82 32.20
C LEU A 11 -48.36 29.15 32.78
N GLY A 12 -47.94 30.07 31.90
CA GLY A 12 -47.70 31.48 32.21
C GLY A 12 -46.34 31.99 31.73
N THR A 13 -46.16 33.10 31.01
CA THR A 13 -46.97 33.92 30.07
C THR A 13 -46.05 35.07 29.61
N ALA A 14 -46.36 35.67 28.45
CA ALA A 14 -45.90 36.98 27.95
C ALA A 14 -44.47 37.07 27.41
N ALA A 15 -44.13 37.84 26.38
CA ALA A 15 -44.84 38.54 25.29
C ALA A 15 -43.70 39.12 24.41
N GLY A 16 -43.88 39.20 23.09
CA GLY A 16 -42.97 39.97 22.24
C GLY A 16 -42.89 39.50 20.80
N ILE A 17 -43.91 39.84 20.00
CA ILE A 17 -43.78 39.89 18.53
C ILE A 17 -43.08 41.21 18.19
N ALA A 18 -41.92 41.12 17.54
CA ALA A 18 -41.34 42.23 16.79
C ALA A 18 -40.69 41.68 15.51
N VAL A 19 -41.45 41.76 14.42
CA VAL A 19 -40.95 41.65 13.05
C VAL A 19 -40.11 42.90 12.79
N LEU A 20 -38.82 42.72 12.50
CA LEU A 20 -37.94 43.78 12.04
C LEU A 20 -37.16 43.30 10.82
N LEU A 21 -37.68 43.68 9.65
CA LEU A 21 -36.94 43.84 8.41
C LEU A 21 -35.78 44.81 8.66
N LEU A 22 -34.55 44.36 8.45
CA LEU A 22 -33.39 45.24 8.40
C LEU A 22 -32.63 45.05 7.09
N PHE A 23 -32.39 46.20 6.48
CA PHE A 23 -31.87 46.47 5.16
C PHE A 23 -30.49 45.85 4.90
N ALA A 24 -30.32 45.34 3.68
CA ALA A 24 -29.02 45.10 3.09
C ALA A 24 -28.29 46.45 2.91
N ILE A 25 -27.17 46.62 3.62
CA ILE A 25 -26.17 47.64 3.32
C ILE A 25 -24.96 46.89 2.76
N GLY A 26 -24.69 47.10 1.48
CA GLY A 26 -23.53 46.53 0.81
C GLY A 26 -22.25 47.18 1.31
N SER A 27 -21.36 46.36 1.86
CA SER A 27 -19.95 46.71 2.01
C SER A 27 -19.20 46.19 0.79
N HIS A 28 -18.82 47.11 -0.10
CA HIS A 28 -17.84 46.86 -1.16
C HIS A 28 -16.47 46.60 -0.50
N ALA A 29 -16.14 45.33 -0.28
CA ALA A 29 -14.75 44.90 -0.10
C ALA A 29 -14.21 44.55 -1.49
N GLN A 30 -13.23 45.35 -1.93
CA GLN A 30 -12.48 45.09 -3.16
C GLN A 30 -11.81 43.72 -3.07
N ALA A 31 -12.23 42.80 -3.93
CA ALA A 31 -11.60 41.50 -4.10
C ALA A 31 -10.29 41.67 -4.90
N THR A 32 -9.17 41.85 -4.21
CA THR A 32 -7.84 41.62 -4.76
C THR A 32 -7.31 40.31 -4.21
N GLY A 33 -7.23 39.28 -5.06
CA GLY A 33 -6.71 37.96 -4.70
C GLY A 33 -7.55 36.85 -5.30
N SER A 34 -7.49 36.68 -6.63
CA SER A 34 -7.99 35.46 -7.27
C SER A 34 -7.11 34.29 -6.84
N ASN A 35 -7.50 33.61 -5.76
CA ASN A 35 -7.06 32.23 -5.54
C ASN A 35 -7.41 31.44 -6.82
N PRO A 36 -6.47 30.64 -7.38
CA PRO A 36 -6.81 29.81 -8.52
C PRO A 36 -8.01 28.92 -8.15
N PRO A 37 -9.00 28.75 -9.04
CA PRO A 37 -10.18 27.96 -8.73
C PRO A 37 -9.74 26.55 -8.35
N LYS A 38 -10.16 26.06 -7.17
CA LYS A 38 -10.01 24.65 -6.81
C LYS A 38 -10.64 23.84 -7.92
N MET A 39 -9.82 23.16 -8.72
CA MET A 39 -10.27 22.38 -9.86
C MET A 39 -11.20 21.27 -9.34
N GLN A 40 -12.50 21.44 -9.52
CA GLN A 40 -13.49 20.50 -9.03
C GLN A 40 -13.44 19.25 -9.92
N LEU A 41 -13.40 18.05 -9.31
CA LEU A 41 -13.36 16.78 -10.05
C LEU A 41 -14.52 16.68 -11.06
N PRO A 42 -14.39 15.95 -12.19
CA PRO A 42 -15.47 15.72 -13.13
C PRO A 42 -16.78 15.23 -12.45
N ALA A 43 -17.93 15.58 -13.03
CA ALA A 43 -19.23 15.29 -12.39
C ALA A 43 -19.49 13.78 -12.22
N ASP A 44 -19.10 12.97 -13.20
CA ASP A 44 -19.17 11.52 -13.13
C ASP A 44 -18.25 10.97 -12.03
N GLN A 45 -17.02 11.50 -11.91
CA GLN A 45 -16.11 11.14 -10.84
C GLN A 45 -16.70 11.45 -9.46
N ARG A 46 -17.23 12.66 -9.26
CA ARG A 46 -17.87 13.02 -7.98
C ARG A 46 -19.07 12.14 -7.65
N ALA A 47 -19.87 11.79 -8.65
CA ALA A 47 -21.03 10.92 -8.45
C ALA A 47 -20.61 9.49 -8.08
N PHE A 48 -19.59 8.95 -8.74
CA PHE A 48 -19.03 7.65 -8.41
C PHE A 48 -18.40 7.63 -7.01
N ASP A 49 -17.56 8.62 -6.70
CA ASP A 49 -16.90 8.74 -5.40
C ASP A 49 -17.95 8.89 -4.27
N ALA A 50 -19.02 9.68 -4.50
CA ALA A 50 -20.13 9.79 -3.56
C ALA A 50 -20.92 8.47 -3.39
N ALA A 51 -21.13 7.72 -4.47
CA ALA A 51 -21.75 6.40 -4.40
C ALA A 51 -20.88 5.43 -3.58
N ARG A 52 -19.55 5.40 -3.80
CA ARG A 52 -18.62 4.55 -3.05
C ARG A 52 -18.57 4.89 -1.56
N ALA A 53 -18.64 6.18 -1.23
CA ALA A 53 -18.63 6.67 0.13
C ALA A 53 -19.92 6.37 0.92
N THR A 54 -20.99 5.88 0.26
CA THR A 54 -22.25 5.54 0.92
C THR A 54 -22.06 4.29 1.79
N VAL A 55 -22.23 4.39 3.10
CA VAL A 55 -21.88 3.32 4.06
C VAL A 55 -22.88 2.15 4.02
N ASP A 56 -24.18 2.43 4.01
CA ASP A 56 -25.22 1.40 3.97
C ASP A 56 -25.16 0.60 2.64
N PRO A 57 -25.07 -0.74 2.67
CA PRO A 57 -24.93 -1.54 1.45
C PRO A 57 -26.11 -1.41 0.47
N ALA A 58 -27.35 -1.25 0.97
CA ALA A 58 -28.51 -1.14 0.10
C ALA A 58 -28.57 0.24 -0.58
N GLU A 59 -28.27 1.29 0.17
CA GLU A 59 -28.15 2.65 -0.37
C GLU A 59 -26.97 2.77 -1.34
N ARG A 60 -25.82 2.14 -1.04
CA ARG A 60 -24.67 2.10 -1.96
C ARG A 60 -25.04 1.42 -3.27
N LEU A 61 -25.70 0.26 -3.20
CA LEU A 61 -26.17 -0.45 -4.38
C LEU A 61 -27.09 0.44 -5.24
N ALA A 62 -28.05 1.12 -4.62
CA ALA A 62 -28.94 2.05 -5.31
C ALA A 62 -28.19 3.25 -5.91
N ALA A 63 -27.23 3.83 -5.18
CA ALA A 63 -26.41 4.95 -5.64
C ALA A 63 -25.52 4.56 -6.83
N MET A 64 -24.93 3.35 -6.81
CA MET A 64 -24.14 2.82 -7.92
C MET A 64 -24.98 2.56 -9.16
N GLN A 65 -26.17 1.98 -8.99
CA GLN A 65 -27.11 1.79 -10.09
C GLN A 65 -27.55 3.14 -10.71
N LEU A 66 -27.78 4.16 -9.87
CA LEU A 66 -28.08 5.51 -10.32
C LEU A 66 -26.89 6.14 -11.06
N PHE A 67 -25.66 5.93 -10.59
CA PHE A 67 -24.45 6.37 -11.27
C PHE A 67 -24.36 5.76 -12.68
N LEU A 68 -24.54 4.44 -12.81
CA LEU A 68 -24.52 3.76 -14.11
C LEU A 68 -25.58 4.30 -15.08
N LYS A 69 -26.77 4.61 -14.57
CA LYS A 69 -27.86 5.22 -15.35
C LYS A 69 -27.51 6.64 -15.83
N ASN A 70 -26.94 7.45 -14.95
CA ASN A 70 -26.68 8.87 -15.23
C ASN A 70 -25.39 9.08 -16.04
N TYR A 71 -24.42 8.19 -15.90
CA TYR A 71 -23.10 8.29 -16.51
C TYR A 71 -22.68 7.02 -17.26
N PRO A 72 -23.48 6.52 -18.22
CA PRO A 72 -23.22 5.24 -18.90
C PRO A 72 -21.95 5.22 -19.78
N LYS A 73 -21.30 6.38 -19.98
CA LYS A 73 -20.05 6.53 -20.74
C LYS A 73 -18.85 6.86 -19.86
N SER A 74 -19.01 6.89 -18.54
CA SER A 74 -17.90 7.17 -17.64
C SER A 74 -16.86 6.05 -17.74
N THR A 75 -15.59 6.40 -17.60
CA THR A 75 -14.49 5.43 -17.48
C THR A 75 -14.59 4.58 -16.21
N ARG A 76 -15.51 4.91 -15.29
CA ARG A 76 -15.75 4.19 -14.03
C ARG A 76 -16.87 3.18 -14.10
N VAL A 77 -17.53 3.00 -15.25
CA VAL A 77 -18.64 2.05 -15.41
C VAL A 77 -18.25 0.63 -15.01
N SER A 78 -17.14 0.12 -15.56
CA SER A 78 -16.62 -1.22 -15.21
C SER A 78 -16.30 -1.35 -13.72
N ARG A 79 -15.73 -0.31 -13.10
CA ARG A 79 -15.47 -0.34 -11.67
C ARG A 79 -16.75 -0.33 -10.83
N ALA A 80 -17.76 0.44 -11.23
CA ALA A 80 -19.05 0.47 -10.55
C ALA A 80 -19.80 -0.85 -10.68
N GLN A 81 -19.67 -1.53 -11.81
CA GLN A 81 -20.21 -2.87 -12.05
C GLN A 81 -19.58 -3.90 -11.09
N GLY A 82 -18.25 -3.89 -10.95
CA GLY A 82 -17.55 -4.73 -9.98
C GLY A 82 -17.95 -4.41 -8.54
N ASP A 83 -17.97 -3.12 -8.15
CA ASP A 83 -18.38 -2.72 -6.80
C ASP A 83 -19.86 -3.13 -6.50
N ILE A 84 -20.74 -3.20 -7.51
CA ILE A 84 -22.10 -3.75 -7.39
C ILE A 84 -22.07 -5.27 -7.17
N PHE A 85 -21.27 -6.00 -7.94
CA PHE A 85 -21.10 -7.45 -7.80
C PHE A 85 -20.66 -7.82 -6.39
N ASP A 86 -19.57 -7.21 -5.91
CA ASP A 86 -19.01 -7.46 -4.59
C ASP A 86 -20.02 -7.14 -3.48
N THR A 87 -20.74 -6.03 -3.63
CA THR A 87 -21.77 -5.63 -2.66
C THR A 87 -22.93 -6.63 -2.62
N LEU A 88 -23.37 -7.13 -3.78
CA LEU A 88 -24.43 -8.12 -3.86
C LEU A 88 -24.01 -9.46 -3.23
N VAL A 89 -22.84 -9.97 -3.59
CA VAL A 89 -22.34 -11.24 -3.05
C VAL A 89 -22.15 -11.15 -1.54
N LYS A 90 -21.51 -10.07 -1.06
CA LYS A 90 -21.17 -9.90 0.35
C LYS A 90 -22.36 -9.63 1.27
N TYR A 91 -23.32 -8.82 0.83
CA TYR A 91 -24.39 -8.32 1.72
C TYR A 91 -25.79 -8.79 1.31
N PHE A 92 -25.97 -9.28 0.09
CA PHE A 92 -27.26 -9.76 -0.42
C PHE A 92 -27.18 -11.11 -1.16
N PRO A 93 -26.53 -12.13 -0.58
CA PRO A 93 -26.27 -13.44 -1.19
C PRO A 93 -27.55 -14.16 -1.67
N GLN A 94 -28.69 -13.87 -1.06
CA GLN A 94 -30.01 -14.36 -1.45
C GLN A 94 -30.51 -13.80 -2.79
N ARG A 95 -29.92 -12.72 -3.32
CA ARG A 95 -30.32 -12.08 -4.59
C ARG A 95 -29.65 -12.74 -5.80
N THR A 96 -29.76 -14.06 -5.89
CA THR A 96 -29.03 -14.91 -6.86
C THR A 96 -29.22 -14.50 -8.32
N ALA A 97 -30.41 -14.03 -8.72
CA ALA A 97 -30.66 -13.55 -10.08
C ALA A 97 -29.92 -12.25 -10.42
N GLU A 98 -29.78 -11.33 -9.45
CA GLU A 98 -29.01 -10.09 -9.61
C GLU A 98 -27.50 -10.41 -9.66
N ILE A 99 -27.04 -11.30 -8.79
CA ILE A 99 -25.65 -11.79 -8.75
C ILE A 99 -25.28 -12.45 -10.09
N ASP A 100 -26.08 -13.39 -10.60
CA ASP A 100 -25.87 -14.05 -11.89
C ASP A 100 -25.81 -13.04 -13.05
N SER A 101 -26.70 -12.06 -13.03
CA SER A 101 -26.72 -11.00 -14.05
C SER A 101 -25.44 -10.15 -14.01
N GLN A 102 -24.97 -9.82 -12.82
CA GLN A 102 -23.78 -9.00 -12.65
C GLN A 102 -22.49 -9.79 -12.95
N ALA A 103 -22.40 -11.06 -12.54
CA ALA A 103 -21.31 -11.95 -12.92
C ALA A 103 -21.15 -12.06 -14.44
N LYS A 104 -22.26 -12.18 -15.18
CA LYS A 104 -22.24 -12.17 -16.66
C LYS A 104 -21.72 -10.85 -17.23
N ILE A 105 -22.00 -9.74 -16.58
CA ILE A 105 -21.52 -8.42 -16.98
C ILE A 105 -20.00 -8.34 -16.78
N GLU A 106 -19.47 -8.73 -15.62
CA GLU A 106 -18.03 -8.74 -15.34
C GLU A 106 -17.26 -9.55 -16.41
N ILE A 107 -17.70 -10.77 -16.68
CA ILE A 107 -17.06 -11.63 -17.69
C ILE A 107 -17.16 -11.07 -19.11
N LYS A 108 -18.25 -10.39 -19.43
CA LYS A 108 -18.44 -9.74 -20.74
C LYS A 108 -17.52 -8.52 -20.87
N ASP A 109 -17.40 -7.72 -19.82
CA ASP A 109 -16.61 -6.48 -19.82
C ASP A 109 -15.09 -6.77 -19.81
N ALA A 110 -14.68 -7.93 -19.30
CA ALA A 110 -13.32 -8.47 -19.49
C ALA A 110 -12.96 -8.73 -20.97
N GLY A 111 -13.94 -8.81 -21.86
CA GLY A 111 -13.74 -8.96 -23.30
C GLY A 111 -13.34 -10.37 -23.75
N LYS A 112 -12.28 -10.46 -24.55
CA LYS A 112 -11.77 -11.72 -25.13
C LYS A 112 -10.27 -11.82 -24.89
N GLY A 113 -9.74 -13.04 -24.96
CA GLY A 113 -8.30 -13.31 -24.83
C GLY A 113 -7.92 -13.81 -23.44
N PHE A 114 -6.62 -13.90 -23.19
CA PHE A 114 -6.08 -14.54 -21.98
C PHE A 114 -6.49 -13.80 -20.69
N VAL A 115 -6.53 -12.46 -20.73
CA VAL A 115 -6.89 -11.65 -19.55
C VAL A 115 -8.25 -12.02 -18.97
N ARG A 116 -9.19 -12.49 -19.79
CA ARG A 116 -10.52 -12.91 -19.36
C ARG A 116 -10.47 -14.08 -18.38
N LEU A 117 -9.47 -14.95 -18.47
CA LEU A 117 -9.35 -16.10 -17.57
C LEU A 117 -9.12 -15.66 -16.12
N PHE A 118 -8.43 -14.52 -15.89
CA PHE A 118 -8.31 -13.95 -14.55
C PHE A 118 -9.68 -13.52 -14.01
N TYR A 119 -10.49 -12.83 -14.81
CA TYR A 119 -11.85 -12.45 -14.41
C TYR A 119 -12.76 -13.66 -14.18
N GLU A 120 -12.61 -14.72 -14.99
CA GLU A 120 -13.35 -15.98 -14.77
C GLU A 120 -12.95 -16.64 -13.45
N THR A 121 -11.66 -16.65 -13.12
CA THR A 121 -11.16 -17.09 -11.80
C THR A 121 -11.72 -16.22 -10.68
N ASP A 122 -11.54 -14.90 -10.73
CA ASP A 122 -11.95 -13.98 -9.66
C ASP A 122 -13.46 -14.04 -9.37
N VAL A 123 -14.29 -14.12 -10.43
CA VAL A 123 -15.74 -14.27 -10.28
C VAL A 123 -16.10 -15.66 -9.72
N ALA A 124 -15.41 -16.73 -10.14
CA ALA A 124 -15.68 -18.06 -9.62
C ALA A 124 -15.34 -18.14 -8.12
N ASP A 125 -14.19 -17.61 -7.75
CA ASP A 125 -13.67 -17.54 -6.39
C ASP A 125 -14.63 -16.76 -5.48
N THR A 126 -15.00 -15.54 -5.88
CA THR A 126 -15.95 -14.68 -5.16
C THR A 126 -17.30 -15.38 -4.95
N LEU A 127 -17.79 -16.13 -5.94
CA LEU A 127 -19.02 -16.89 -5.82
C LEU A 127 -18.89 -18.09 -4.88
N ALA A 128 -17.75 -18.79 -4.90
CA ALA A 128 -17.51 -19.97 -4.07
C ALA A 128 -17.29 -19.60 -2.60
N GLU A 129 -16.60 -18.50 -2.30
CA GLU A 129 -16.35 -18.05 -0.92
C GLU A 129 -17.55 -17.37 -0.26
N ALA A 130 -18.59 -17.05 -1.02
CA ALA A 130 -19.74 -16.32 -0.51
C ALA A 130 -20.48 -17.10 0.59
N ASN A 131 -20.71 -16.49 1.75
CA ASN A 131 -21.56 -17.04 2.81
C ASN A 131 -21.13 -18.42 3.38
N ASP A 132 -19.84 -18.75 3.37
CA ASP A 132 -19.25 -20.03 3.81
C ASP A 132 -19.63 -21.26 2.94
N THR A 133 -20.78 -21.23 2.24
CA THR A 133 -21.30 -22.35 1.42
C THR A 133 -21.38 -22.05 -0.08
N GLY A 134 -20.95 -20.86 -0.50
CA GLY A 134 -21.02 -20.36 -1.87
C GLY A 134 -22.41 -19.90 -2.33
N VAL A 135 -22.43 -19.16 -3.45
CA VAL A 135 -23.60 -18.67 -4.17
C VAL A 135 -23.42 -18.93 -5.66
N ASP A 136 -24.45 -19.46 -6.34
CA ASP A 136 -24.37 -19.84 -7.78
C ASP A 136 -23.15 -20.74 -8.09
N LEU A 137 -22.94 -21.77 -7.25
CA LEU A 137 -21.87 -22.77 -7.43
C LEU A 137 -21.80 -23.36 -8.86
N PRO A 138 -22.91 -23.66 -9.57
CA PRO A 138 -22.83 -24.13 -10.95
C PRO A 138 -22.13 -23.14 -11.92
N ARG A 139 -22.28 -21.83 -11.68
CA ARG A 139 -21.54 -20.81 -12.43
C ARG A 139 -20.08 -20.78 -12.01
N ALA A 140 -19.81 -20.78 -10.71
CA ALA A 140 -18.44 -20.81 -10.19
C ALA A 140 -17.67 -22.01 -10.75
N GLU A 141 -18.25 -23.21 -10.66
CA GLU A 141 -17.71 -24.46 -11.21
C GLU A 141 -17.39 -24.30 -12.70
N LYS A 142 -18.34 -23.78 -13.49
CA LYS A 142 -18.16 -23.61 -14.94
C LYS A 142 -17.01 -22.67 -15.26
N LEU A 143 -16.94 -21.54 -14.57
CA LEU A 143 -15.92 -20.51 -14.78
C LEU A 143 -14.54 -21.02 -14.35
N ALA A 144 -14.40 -21.58 -13.15
CA ALA A 144 -13.15 -22.13 -12.64
C ALA A 144 -12.65 -23.32 -13.50
N LYS A 145 -13.54 -24.20 -13.96
CA LYS A 145 -13.20 -25.27 -14.92
C LYS A 145 -12.73 -24.73 -16.26
N ASP A 146 -13.31 -23.64 -16.74
CA ASP A 146 -12.89 -23.03 -18.00
C ASP A 146 -11.51 -22.38 -17.87
N ALA A 147 -11.33 -21.58 -16.82
CA ALA A 147 -10.08 -20.91 -16.48
C ALA A 147 -8.94 -21.92 -16.28
N SER A 148 -9.09 -22.89 -15.37
CA SER A 148 -8.06 -23.88 -15.05
C SER A 148 -7.60 -24.72 -16.26
N ARG A 149 -8.49 -25.03 -17.21
CA ARG A 149 -8.16 -25.76 -18.44
C ARG A 149 -7.45 -24.89 -19.48
N LYS A 150 -7.84 -23.63 -19.61
CA LYS A 150 -7.33 -22.72 -20.65
C LYS A 150 -6.09 -21.95 -20.21
N PHE A 151 -5.82 -21.89 -18.91
CA PHE A 151 -4.62 -21.28 -18.36
C PHE A 151 -3.37 -22.02 -18.83
N ASN A 152 -2.70 -21.47 -19.85
CA ASN A 152 -1.45 -22.01 -20.39
C ASN A 152 -0.39 -20.91 -20.50
N GLU A 153 0.86 -21.32 -20.34
CA GLU A 153 1.98 -20.39 -20.22
C GLU A 153 2.25 -19.63 -21.52
N ALA A 154 2.12 -20.28 -22.68
CA ALA A 154 2.39 -19.66 -23.97
C ALA A 154 1.44 -18.49 -24.27
N ASP A 155 0.14 -18.66 -23.99
CA ASP A 155 -0.85 -17.59 -24.16
C ASP A 155 -0.69 -16.49 -23.11
N CYS A 156 -0.30 -16.84 -21.88
CA CYS A 156 0.05 -15.88 -20.83
C CYS A 156 1.22 -14.99 -21.28
N ASP A 157 2.31 -15.61 -21.74
CA ASP A 157 3.50 -14.93 -22.23
C ASP A 157 3.15 -14.01 -23.41
N LYS A 158 2.36 -14.51 -24.35
CA LYS A 158 1.89 -13.73 -25.49
C LYS A 158 1.09 -12.50 -25.05
N ASP A 159 0.11 -12.67 -24.17
CA ASP A 159 -0.70 -11.56 -23.65
C ASP A 159 0.16 -10.51 -22.95
N VAL A 160 1.06 -10.95 -22.06
CA VAL A 160 1.97 -10.07 -21.33
C VAL A 160 2.84 -9.25 -22.29
N LEU A 161 3.46 -9.90 -23.26
CA LEU A 161 4.37 -9.26 -24.21
C LEU A 161 3.63 -8.33 -25.18
N ASP A 162 2.43 -8.72 -25.64
CA ASP A 162 1.62 -7.87 -26.52
C ASP A 162 1.07 -6.65 -25.77
N ASN A 163 0.71 -6.79 -24.49
CA ASN A 163 0.35 -5.66 -23.62
C ASN A 163 1.55 -4.73 -23.35
N ALA A 164 2.74 -5.27 -23.07
CA ALA A 164 3.95 -4.47 -22.90
C ALA A 164 4.23 -3.62 -24.15
N LYS A 165 4.08 -4.19 -25.36
CA LYS A 165 4.19 -3.45 -26.63
C LYS A 165 3.08 -2.40 -26.79
N LYS A 166 1.82 -2.79 -26.58
CA LYS A 166 0.63 -1.92 -26.76
C LYS A 166 0.71 -0.68 -25.88
N TYR A 167 1.09 -0.85 -24.62
CA TYR A 167 1.18 0.23 -23.62
C TYR A 167 2.59 0.81 -23.47
N LYS A 168 3.55 0.36 -24.28
CA LYS A 168 4.94 0.83 -24.32
C LYS A 168 5.69 0.72 -22.98
N TYR A 169 5.35 -0.29 -22.18
CA TYR A 169 6.09 -0.63 -20.96
C TYR A 169 7.28 -1.55 -21.27
N PRO A 170 8.33 -1.56 -20.42
CA PRO A 170 9.37 -2.58 -20.49
C PRO A 170 8.75 -3.99 -20.43
N ALA A 171 9.23 -4.89 -21.29
CA ALA A 171 8.78 -6.27 -21.26
C ALA A 171 9.21 -6.93 -19.94
N PRO A 172 8.30 -7.60 -19.20
CA PRO A 172 8.67 -8.32 -17.98
C PRO A 172 9.70 -9.41 -18.24
N SER A 173 10.53 -9.72 -17.24
CA SER A 173 11.49 -10.83 -17.30
C SER A 173 10.78 -12.18 -17.51
N ALA A 174 11.49 -13.19 -18.04
CA ALA A 174 10.92 -14.52 -18.19
C ALA A 174 10.40 -15.09 -16.85
N ALA A 175 11.15 -14.88 -15.76
CA ALA A 175 10.74 -15.27 -14.42
C ALA A 175 9.44 -14.57 -13.97
N ALA A 176 9.29 -13.27 -14.22
CA ALA A 176 8.06 -12.54 -13.88
C ALA A 176 6.85 -13.03 -14.68
N ARG A 177 7.04 -13.41 -15.94
CA ARG A 177 5.95 -13.97 -16.75
C ARG A 177 5.57 -15.38 -16.32
N HIS A 178 6.56 -16.22 -16.02
CA HIS A 178 6.33 -17.56 -15.45
C HIS A 178 5.56 -17.47 -14.12
N SER A 179 5.99 -16.59 -13.21
CA SER A 179 5.30 -16.35 -11.93
C SER A 179 3.85 -15.87 -12.13
N ARG A 180 3.58 -15.01 -13.11
CA ARG A 180 2.20 -14.60 -13.44
C ARG A 180 1.36 -15.79 -13.92
N PHE A 181 1.94 -16.68 -14.71
CA PHE A 181 1.28 -17.90 -15.18
C PHE A 181 0.99 -18.87 -14.03
N THR A 182 1.99 -19.21 -13.22
CA THR A 182 1.84 -20.17 -12.12
C THR A 182 0.83 -19.69 -11.09
N LYS A 183 0.93 -18.43 -10.64
CA LYS A 183 -0.04 -17.82 -9.70
C LYS A 183 -1.46 -17.85 -10.25
N GLY A 184 -1.66 -17.39 -11.49
CA GLY A 184 -2.99 -17.35 -12.10
C GLY A 184 -3.62 -18.74 -12.29
N ARG A 185 -2.82 -19.75 -12.66
CA ARG A 185 -3.29 -21.13 -12.79
C ARG A 185 -3.57 -21.77 -11.43
N ALA A 186 -2.72 -21.52 -10.44
CA ALA A 186 -2.92 -21.99 -9.07
C ALA A 186 -4.22 -21.41 -8.47
N ASN A 187 -4.50 -20.11 -8.65
CA ASN A 187 -5.78 -19.52 -8.24
C ASN A 187 -6.98 -20.17 -8.95
N ALA A 188 -6.89 -20.42 -10.26
CA ALA A 188 -7.98 -21.06 -11.01
C ALA A 188 -8.26 -22.50 -10.53
N LEU A 189 -7.23 -23.22 -10.10
CA LEU A 189 -7.35 -24.55 -9.49
C LEU A 189 -7.91 -24.48 -8.07
N ALA A 190 -7.48 -23.49 -7.27
CA ALA A 190 -7.98 -23.25 -5.92
C ALA A 190 -9.49 -22.93 -5.93
N ALA A 191 -9.93 -22.01 -6.79
CA ALA A 191 -11.34 -21.68 -6.94
C ALA A 191 -12.18 -22.91 -7.32
N LEU A 192 -11.66 -23.79 -8.19
CA LEU A 192 -12.34 -25.05 -8.52
C LEU A 192 -12.36 -26.03 -7.35
N ALA A 193 -11.25 -26.13 -6.61
CA ALA A 193 -11.16 -26.98 -5.43
C ALA A 193 -12.15 -26.54 -4.35
N LYS A 194 -12.29 -25.23 -4.10
CA LYS A 194 -13.29 -24.69 -3.16
C LYS A 194 -14.70 -25.09 -3.55
N VAL A 195 -15.06 -24.95 -4.84
CA VAL A 195 -16.35 -25.42 -5.34
C VAL A 195 -16.54 -26.92 -5.11
N ASP A 196 -15.54 -27.75 -5.40
CA ASP A 196 -15.61 -29.20 -5.17
C ASP A 196 -15.73 -29.54 -3.67
N MET A 197 -15.09 -28.78 -2.77
CA MET A 197 -15.24 -28.92 -1.31
C MET A 197 -16.68 -28.63 -0.87
N ASP A 198 -17.27 -27.51 -1.32
CA ASP A 198 -18.63 -27.11 -0.96
C ASP A 198 -19.69 -28.07 -1.54
N GLU A 199 -19.41 -28.68 -2.68
CA GLU A 199 -20.22 -29.75 -3.26
C GLU A 199 -19.97 -31.14 -2.64
N HIS A 200 -19.20 -31.20 -1.54
CA HIS A 200 -18.88 -32.43 -0.79
C HIS A 200 -18.13 -33.48 -1.63
N LYS A 201 -17.20 -33.03 -2.47
CA LYS A 201 -16.32 -33.85 -3.33
C LYS A 201 -14.84 -33.70 -2.90
N PRO A 202 -14.43 -34.25 -1.74
CA PRO A 202 -13.11 -33.99 -1.16
C PRO A 202 -11.94 -34.57 -1.98
N GLU A 203 -12.12 -35.70 -2.66
CA GLU A 203 -11.04 -36.33 -3.44
C GLU A 203 -10.65 -35.51 -4.70
N PRO A 204 -11.60 -35.05 -5.54
CA PRO A 204 -11.30 -34.08 -6.60
C PRO A 204 -10.64 -32.79 -6.10
N ALA A 205 -11.13 -32.24 -4.99
CA ALA A 205 -10.58 -31.02 -4.40
C ALA A 205 -9.11 -31.20 -3.97
N ALA A 206 -8.79 -32.29 -3.27
CA ALA A 206 -7.43 -32.60 -2.85
C ALA A 206 -6.45 -32.66 -4.03
N ALA A 207 -6.83 -33.34 -5.11
CA ALA A 207 -5.99 -33.46 -6.31
C ALA A 207 -5.79 -32.11 -7.03
N LEU A 208 -6.75 -31.19 -6.95
CA LEU A 208 -6.63 -29.84 -7.49
C LEU A 208 -5.71 -28.98 -6.62
N LEU A 209 -5.83 -29.08 -5.30
CA LEU A 209 -4.98 -28.35 -4.35
C LEU A 209 -3.51 -28.81 -4.42
N ASP A 210 -3.26 -30.11 -4.57
CA ASP A 210 -1.89 -30.63 -4.77
C ASP A 210 -1.27 -30.07 -6.05
N GLN A 211 -2.04 -30.00 -7.14
CA GLN A 211 -1.59 -29.39 -8.40
C GLN A 211 -1.34 -27.89 -8.25
N ALA A 212 -2.23 -27.18 -7.56
CA ALA A 212 -2.11 -25.74 -7.33
C ALA A 212 -0.88 -25.41 -6.49
N TYR A 213 -0.65 -26.17 -5.42
CA TYR A 213 0.51 -26.01 -4.54
C TYR A 213 1.82 -26.33 -5.25
N ALA A 214 1.85 -27.37 -6.09
CA ALA A 214 3.01 -27.70 -6.91
C ALA A 214 3.34 -26.63 -7.96
N LEU A 215 2.34 -25.88 -8.44
CA LEU A 215 2.55 -24.75 -9.35
C LEU A 215 3.09 -23.52 -8.61
N ASP A 216 2.44 -23.15 -7.49
CA ASP A 216 2.84 -21.99 -6.71
C ASP A 216 2.45 -22.14 -5.23
N PRO A 217 3.41 -22.50 -4.34
CA PRO A 217 3.15 -22.66 -2.92
C PRO A 217 2.99 -21.31 -2.18
N THR A 218 3.06 -20.18 -2.90
CA THR A 218 2.91 -18.83 -2.35
C THR A 218 1.53 -18.23 -2.59
N VAL A 219 0.57 -19.02 -3.09
CA VAL A 219 -0.83 -18.60 -3.17
C VAL A 219 -1.52 -18.82 -1.83
N ALA A 220 -1.99 -17.74 -1.21
CA ALA A 220 -2.63 -17.79 0.10
C ALA A 220 -3.85 -18.73 0.12
N GLU A 221 -4.73 -18.62 -0.88
CA GLU A 221 -5.96 -19.41 -0.96
C GLU A 221 -5.71 -20.92 -1.07
N VAL A 222 -4.69 -21.32 -1.84
CA VAL A 222 -4.26 -22.73 -1.93
C VAL A 222 -3.89 -23.27 -0.55
N ASN A 223 -3.17 -22.49 0.25
CA ASN A 223 -2.74 -22.90 1.58
C ASN A 223 -3.89 -22.86 2.59
N LEU A 224 -4.80 -21.90 2.48
CA LEU A 224 -6.03 -21.87 3.29
C LEU A 224 -6.85 -23.16 3.09
N LEU A 225 -7.18 -23.49 1.84
CA LEU A 225 -8.00 -24.66 1.51
C LEU A 225 -7.31 -25.98 1.87
N ARG A 226 -5.98 -26.06 1.73
CA ARG A 226 -5.20 -27.23 2.21
C ARG A 226 -5.29 -27.36 3.73
N GLY A 227 -5.22 -26.24 4.46
CA GLY A 227 -5.41 -26.22 5.91
C GLY A 227 -6.80 -26.64 6.35
N GLU A 228 -7.84 -26.16 5.67
CA GLU A 228 -9.24 -26.57 5.90
C GLU A 228 -9.42 -28.08 5.67
N GLN A 229 -8.94 -28.59 4.54
CA GLN A 229 -8.99 -30.03 4.24
C GLN A 229 -8.23 -30.88 5.28
N ALA A 230 -7.06 -30.40 5.74
CA ALA A 230 -6.29 -31.08 6.77
C ALA A 230 -7.05 -31.13 8.11
N LEU A 231 -7.79 -30.08 8.46
CA LEU A 231 -8.67 -30.07 9.65
C LEU A 231 -9.80 -31.08 9.54
N ASP A 232 -10.46 -31.17 8.38
CA ASP A 232 -11.51 -32.16 8.13
C ASP A 232 -10.98 -33.60 8.22
N GLN A 233 -9.70 -33.80 7.94
CA GLN A 233 -8.99 -35.07 8.06
C GLN A 233 -8.37 -35.30 9.46
N HIS A 234 -8.61 -34.40 10.42
CA HIS A 234 -8.02 -34.44 11.77
C HIS A 234 -6.48 -34.43 11.79
N LYS A 235 -5.87 -33.71 10.85
CA LYS A 235 -4.41 -33.56 10.72
C LYS A 235 -3.96 -32.18 11.18
N ASP A 236 -4.13 -31.91 12.46
CA ASP A 236 -3.90 -30.59 13.08
C ASP A 236 -2.51 -29.98 12.81
N ALA A 237 -1.45 -30.80 12.73
CA ALA A 237 -0.10 -30.33 12.45
C ALA A 237 0.06 -29.85 10.99
N GLU A 238 -0.53 -30.59 10.03
CA GLU A 238 -0.54 -30.19 8.62
C GLU A 238 -1.39 -28.93 8.44
N ALA A 239 -2.56 -28.88 9.10
CA ALA A 239 -3.41 -27.71 9.10
C ALA A 239 -2.70 -26.46 9.64
N LEU A 240 -1.96 -26.59 10.74
CA LEU A 240 -1.19 -25.47 11.29
C LEU A 240 -0.16 -24.95 10.28
N GLU A 241 0.65 -25.83 9.69
CA GLU A 241 1.67 -25.42 8.71
C GLU A 241 1.05 -24.70 7.49
N ASP A 242 -0.05 -25.22 6.96
CA ASP A 242 -0.71 -24.64 5.80
C ASP A 242 -1.41 -23.30 6.16
N LEU A 243 -2.03 -23.17 7.34
CA LEU A 243 -2.61 -21.91 7.79
C LEU A 243 -1.54 -20.84 8.09
N GLU A 244 -0.41 -21.21 8.70
CA GLU A 244 0.72 -20.31 8.91
C GLU A 244 1.26 -19.80 7.56
N ARG A 245 1.39 -20.70 6.58
CA ARG A 245 1.79 -20.33 5.23
C ARG A 245 0.76 -19.42 4.56
N ALA A 246 -0.54 -19.68 4.69
CA ALA A 246 -1.59 -18.80 4.19
C ALA A 246 -1.46 -17.39 4.79
N GLN A 247 -1.23 -17.28 6.11
CA GLN A 247 -0.99 -16.01 6.79
C GLN A 247 0.30 -15.28 6.35
N LEU A 248 1.34 -16.00 5.90
CA LEU A 248 2.59 -15.39 5.40
C LEU A 248 2.51 -14.97 3.94
N THR A 249 1.67 -15.64 3.17
CA THR A 249 1.56 -15.46 1.72
C THR A 249 0.42 -14.53 1.34
N GLY A 250 -0.48 -14.23 2.28
CA GLY A 250 -1.50 -13.21 2.14
C GLY A 250 -2.31 -13.02 3.41
N GLU A 251 -3.62 -12.88 3.24
CA GLU A 251 -4.53 -12.59 4.33
C GLU A 251 -5.18 -13.85 4.91
N LEU A 252 -4.93 -14.16 6.20
CA LEU A 252 -5.73 -15.16 6.91
C LEU A 252 -6.79 -14.46 7.76
N LYS A 253 -8.05 -14.54 7.33
CA LYS A 253 -9.21 -13.91 7.98
C LYS A 253 -9.75 -14.77 9.12
N SER A 254 -10.61 -14.18 9.95
CA SER A 254 -11.48 -14.96 10.84
C SER A 254 -12.45 -15.82 10.01
N PRO A 255 -12.80 -17.04 10.45
CA PRO A 255 -12.39 -17.68 11.72
C PRO A 255 -11.02 -18.38 11.65
N TRP A 256 -10.43 -18.55 10.46
CA TRP A 256 -9.23 -19.35 10.26
C TRP A 256 -7.99 -18.86 11.00
N ARG A 257 -7.85 -17.53 11.17
CA ARG A 257 -6.78 -16.95 11.99
C ARG A 257 -6.88 -17.35 13.45
N GLU A 258 -8.09 -17.38 14.00
CA GLU A 258 -8.32 -17.82 15.39
C GLU A 258 -8.00 -19.29 15.52
N LYS A 259 -8.40 -20.09 14.53
CA LYS A 259 -8.10 -21.53 14.49
C LYS A 259 -6.61 -21.81 14.39
N MET A 260 -5.86 -21.08 13.56
CA MET A 260 -4.40 -21.19 13.46
C MET A 260 -3.73 -20.94 14.82
N ILE A 261 -4.12 -19.87 15.52
CA ILE A 261 -3.57 -19.55 16.85
C ILE A 261 -3.95 -20.63 17.88
N GLU A 262 -5.16 -21.18 17.82
CA GLU A 262 -5.55 -22.33 18.65
C GLU A 262 -4.66 -23.54 18.41
N LEU A 263 -4.48 -23.94 17.14
CA LEU A 263 -3.61 -25.05 16.75
C LEU A 263 -2.17 -24.81 17.18
N TYR A 264 -1.67 -23.58 17.03
CA TYR A 264 -0.33 -23.21 17.47
C TYR A 264 -0.17 -23.38 18.99
N ARG A 265 -1.11 -22.87 19.80
CA ARG A 265 -1.06 -23.07 21.25
C ARG A 265 -1.11 -24.54 21.62
N ASN A 266 -1.92 -25.35 20.93
CA ASN A 266 -2.02 -26.79 21.17
C ASN A 266 -0.68 -27.50 20.91
N SER A 267 0.08 -27.08 19.88
CA SER A 267 1.42 -27.62 19.60
C SER A 267 2.54 -27.03 20.47
N HIS A 268 2.29 -25.90 21.15
CA HIS A 268 3.28 -25.17 21.96
C HIS A 268 2.92 -25.09 23.46
N GLY A 269 2.36 -26.18 24.02
CA GLY A 269 2.12 -26.29 25.46
C GLY A 269 1.14 -25.25 26.03
N GLY A 270 0.21 -24.77 25.21
CA GLY A 270 -0.80 -23.76 25.57
C GLY A 270 -0.34 -22.31 25.41
N SER A 271 0.85 -22.04 24.86
CA SER A 271 1.42 -20.71 24.72
C SER A 271 1.56 -20.27 23.26
N ASP A 272 1.40 -18.98 23.00
CA ASP A 272 1.67 -18.32 21.72
C ASP A 272 2.86 -17.34 21.80
N GLN A 273 3.62 -17.36 22.90
CA GLN A 273 4.70 -16.39 23.14
C GLN A 273 5.80 -16.42 22.05
N SER A 274 6.11 -17.59 21.50
CA SER A 274 7.08 -17.77 20.41
C SER A 274 6.50 -17.55 19.01
N PHE A 275 5.17 -17.38 18.88
CA PHE A 275 4.48 -17.36 17.59
C PHE A 275 5.11 -16.35 16.62
N LEU A 276 5.32 -15.11 17.05
CA LEU A 276 5.89 -14.09 16.17
C LEU A 276 7.31 -14.43 15.69
N ALA A 277 8.14 -15.01 16.55
CA ALA A 277 9.50 -15.39 16.21
C ALA A 277 9.53 -16.60 15.25
N ASP A 278 8.65 -17.58 15.46
CA ASP A 278 8.55 -18.74 14.58
C ASP A 278 8.01 -18.33 13.20
N MET A 279 7.01 -17.45 13.16
CA MET A 279 6.50 -16.87 11.92
C MET A 279 7.57 -16.03 11.18
N ASP A 280 8.44 -15.31 11.90
CA ASP A 280 9.59 -14.60 11.30
C ASP A 280 10.58 -15.59 10.66
N ALA A 281 10.89 -16.70 11.34
CA ALA A 281 11.77 -17.75 10.84
C ALA A 281 11.17 -18.46 9.62
N GLN A 282 9.86 -18.75 9.65
CA GLN A 282 9.15 -19.32 8.51
C GLN A 282 9.09 -18.36 7.33
N TYR A 283 8.86 -17.07 7.57
CA TYR A 283 8.88 -16.05 6.54
C TYR A 283 10.23 -16.00 5.83
N ALA A 284 11.34 -15.99 6.58
CA ALA A 284 12.69 -16.02 6.00
C ALA A 284 12.97 -17.28 5.18
N ARG A 285 12.38 -18.43 5.58
CA ARG A 285 12.48 -19.71 4.84
C ARG A 285 11.69 -19.68 3.53
N ILE A 286 10.47 -19.13 3.55
CA ILE A 286 9.57 -19.11 2.37
C ILE A 286 9.94 -18.00 1.39
N PHE A 287 10.43 -16.87 1.91
CA PHE A 287 10.76 -15.67 1.15
C PHE A 287 12.21 -15.23 1.38
N PRO A 288 13.20 -15.97 0.85
CA PRO A 288 14.58 -15.51 0.89
C PRO A 288 14.74 -14.17 0.15
N ASP A 289 15.81 -13.44 0.48
CA ASP A 289 16.15 -12.19 -0.21
C ASP A 289 16.22 -12.45 -1.74
N PRO A 290 15.49 -11.67 -2.57
CA PRO A 290 15.35 -11.98 -4.00
C PRO A 290 16.66 -11.77 -4.78
N PHE A 291 17.60 -11.00 -4.25
CA PHE A 291 18.92 -10.73 -4.82
C PHE A 291 19.86 -10.21 -3.73
N THR A 292 21.17 -10.22 -3.99
CA THR A 292 22.17 -9.62 -3.10
C THR A 292 22.47 -8.17 -3.53
N PRO A 293 22.26 -7.16 -2.66
CA PRO A 293 22.58 -5.77 -2.98
C PRO A 293 24.08 -5.54 -3.20
N GLN A 294 24.44 -4.78 -4.23
CA GLN A 294 25.80 -4.24 -4.38
C GLN A 294 26.14 -3.21 -3.28
N PRO A 295 27.43 -3.06 -2.89
CA PRO A 295 27.85 -2.02 -1.95
C PRO A 295 27.68 -0.62 -2.54
N ALA A 296 27.43 0.37 -1.68
CA ALA A 296 27.38 1.76 -2.12
C ALA A 296 28.73 2.22 -2.68
N LYS A 297 28.67 3.05 -3.74
CA LYS A 297 29.87 3.73 -4.22
C LYS A 297 30.35 4.74 -3.18
N PRO A 298 31.67 4.89 -2.98
CA PRO A 298 32.21 6.00 -2.22
C PRO A 298 31.72 7.32 -2.81
N THR A 299 31.35 8.26 -1.94
CA THR A 299 30.97 9.61 -2.32
C THR A 299 31.64 10.59 -1.38
N ASP A 300 32.22 11.64 -1.96
CA ASP A 300 32.76 12.79 -1.23
C ASP A 300 31.67 13.86 -0.99
N GLY A 301 30.45 13.59 -1.47
CA GLY A 301 29.32 14.50 -1.37
C GLY A 301 28.76 14.60 0.05
N SER A 302 28.40 15.80 0.47
CA SER A 302 27.80 16.11 1.77
C SER A 302 26.26 16.09 1.75
N ARG A 303 25.65 15.72 0.62
CA ARG A 303 24.19 15.67 0.46
C ARG A 303 23.66 14.29 0.83
N THR A 304 22.79 14.26 1.83
CA THR A 304 21.92 13.12 2.13
C THR A 304 20.67 13.24 1.27
N ALA A 305 20.41 12.22 0.44
CA ALA A 305 19.21 12.17 -0.37
C ALA A 305 18.00 11.70 0.44
N LEU A 306 16.81 12.17 0.06
CA LEU A 306 15.53 11.69 0.57
C LEU A 306 14.80 10.87 -0.50
N LEU A 307 14.43 9.64 -0.18
CA LEU A 307 13.50 8.82 -0.95
C LEU A 307 12.16 8.75 -0.23
N GLU A 308 11.10 9.22 -0.85
CA GLU A 308 9.73 9.07 -0.36
C GLU A 308 9.04 7.97 -1.17
N LEU A 309 8.63 6.89 -0.52
CA LEU A 309 7.89 5.78 -1.10
C LEU A 309 6.44 5.85 -0.63
N PHE A 310 5.50 5.93 -1.58
CA PHE A 310 4.07 5.76 -1.32
C PHE A 310 3.70 4.31 -1.64
N THR A 311 3.30 3.56 -0.62
CA THR A 311 3.14 2.10 -0.67
C THR A 311 1.87 1.65 0.06
N GLY A 312 1.72 0.34 0.28
CA GLY A 312 0.74 -0.25 1.18
C GLY A 312 1.02 -1.75 1.39
N SER A 313 0.83 -2.21 2.62
CA SER A 313 0.78 -3.61 3.04
C SER A 313 -0.33 -4.44 2.38
N ALA A 314 -1.38 -3.81 1.87
CA ALA A 314 -2.43 -4.44 1.07
C ALA A 314 -2.23 -4.27 -0.45
N CYS A 315 -1.08 -3.73 -0.88
CA CYS A 315 -0.78 -3.46 -2.28
C CYS A 315 0.15 -4.54 -2.86
N ASP A 316 -0.43 -5.53 -3.55
CA ASP A 316 0.31 -6.57 -4.29
C ASP A 316 1.44 -6.04 -5.19
N PRO A 317 1.23 -5.02 -6.05
CA PRO A 317 2.31 -4.51 -6.88
C PRO A 317 3.36 -3.71 -6.11
N CYS A 318 3.11 -3.33 -4.85
CA CYS A 318 4.06 -2.57 -4.05
C CYS A 318 5.27 -3.42 -3.62
N VAL A 319 5.12 -4.76 -3.59
CA VAL A 319 6.12 -5.70 -3.08
C VAL A 319 7.51 -5.50 -3.69
N SER A 320 7.62 -5.30 -5.01
CA SER A 320 8.93 -5.08 -5.62
C SER A 320 9.60 -3.77 -5.17
N ALA A 321 8.81 -2.72 -4.91
CA ALA A 321 9.30 -1.41 -4.51
C ALA A 321 9.76 -1.41 -3.05
N ASP A 322 8.99 -2.04 -2.16
CA ASP A 322 9.35 -2.21 -0.75
C ASP A 322 10.66 -3.02 -0.62
N LEU A 323 10.78 -4.15 -1.31
CA LEU A 323 12.00 -4.97 -1.27
C LEU A 323 13.21 -4.29 -1.93
N ALA A 324 12.98 -3.45 -2.94
CA ALA A 324 14.03 -2.61 -3.48
C ALA A 324 14.49 -1.56 -2.45
N VAL A 325 13.57 -0.98 -1.68
CA VAL A 325 13.90 -0.11 -0.55
C VAL A 325 14.68 -0.86 0.51
N ASP A 326 14.29 -2.07 0.92
CA ASP A 326 15.06 -2.90 1.85
C ASP A 326 16.51 -3.08 1.39
N ALA A 327 16.70 -3.40 0.11
CA ALA A 327 18.02 -3.50 -0.50
C ALA A 327 18.78 -2.17 -0.49
N LEU A 328 18.14 -1.05 -0.83
CA LEU A 328 18.75 0.29 -0.77
C LEU A 328 19.17 0.67 0.66
N LEU A 329 18.40 0.26 1.67
CA LEU A 329 18.71 0.51 3.07
C LEU A 329 19.88 -0.36 3.56
N LYS A 330 20.15 -1.51 2.92
CA LYS A 330 21.36 -2.33 3.11
C LYS A 330 22.57 -1.74 2.36
N THR A 331 22.34 -1.09 1.21
CA THR A 331 23.39 -0.49 0.37
C THR A 331 23.92 0.83 0.94
N TYR A 332 23.03 1.76 1.31
CA TYR A 332 23.39 3.12 1.69
C TYR A 332 23.23 3.36 3.19
N SER A 333 24.24 4.00 3.78
CA SER A 333 24.14 4.52 5.15
C SER A 333 23.07 5.62 5.23
N ARG A 334 22.50 5.85 6.42
CA ARG A 334 21.53 6.95 6.65
C ARG A 334 22.10 8.36 6.40
N LYS A 335 23.43 8.50 6.30
CA LYS A 335 24.10 9.75 5.91
C LYS A 335 24.06 9.99 4.39
N GLN A 336 23.83 8.95 3.59
CA GLN A 336 23.74 9.05 2.13
C GLN A 336 22.28 9.02 1.67
N LEU A 337 21.44 8.21 2.33
CA LEU A 337 20.04 8.03 1.97
C LEU A 337 19.16 7.92 3.22
N VAL A 338 18.17 8.80 3.30
CA VAL A 338 17.00 8.68 4.18
C VAL A 338 15.82 8.21 3.33
N VAL A 339 15.07 7.26 3.84
CA VAL A 339 13.82 6.79 3.22
C VAL A 339 12.64 7.13 4.14
N LEU A 340 11.50 7.45 3.55
CA LEU A 340 10.21 7.58 4.23
C LEU A 340 9.18 6.73 3.48
N ALA A 341 8.54 5.79 4.19
CA ALA A 341 7.40 5.04 3.67
C ALA A 341 6.10 5.68 4.16
N PHE A 342 5.27 6.10 3.20
CA PHE A 342 3.96 6.69 3.42
C PHE A 342 2.89 5.71 2.92
N ASP A 343 2.47 4.79 3.77
CA ASP A 343 1.41 3.84 3.48
C ASP A 343 0.08 4.53 3.15
N GLN A 344 -0.64 3.99 2.17
CA GLN A 344 -1.88 4.56 1.62
C GLN A 344 -3.00 3.53 1.67
N HIS A 345 -4.25 3.98 1.78
CA HIS A 345 -5.42 3.13 1.51
C HIS A 345 -5.66 2.96 -0.02
N ILE A 346 -4.62 2.56 -0.73
CA ILE A 346 -4.60 2.36 -2.19
C ILE A 346 -3.73 1.11 -2.48
N PRO A 347 -4.23 0.13 -3.25
CA PRO A 347 -5.60 0.04 -3.79
C PRO A 347 -6.65 -0.28 -2.73
N ASP A 348 -6.24 -0.82 -1.58
CA ASP A 348 -7.08 -1.38 -0.52
C ASP A 348 -6.81 -0.74 0.85
N PRO A 349 -7.67 -0.95 1.87
CA PRO A 349 -7.46 -0.41 3.20
C PRO A 349 -6.17 -0.90 3.84
N ASP A 350 -5.29 0.04 4.19
CA ASP A 350 -4.04 -0.26 4.88
C ASP A 350 -4.01 0.19 6.35
N PRO A 351 -3.60 -0.64 7.33
CA PRO A 351 -3.56 -0.26 8.75
C PRO A 351 -2.30 0.52 9.16
N LEU A 352 -1.28 0.61 8.31
CA LEU A 352 -0.10 1.48 8.51
C LEU A 352 -0.35 2.89 7.93
N ALA A 353 -1.35 3.05 7.07
CA ALA A 353 -1.77 4.36 6.57
C ALA A 353 -2.32 5.26 7.68
N ASN A 354 -2.08 6.56 7.54
CA ASN A 354 -2.49 7.58 8.49
C ASN A 354 -2.75 8.93 7.80
N PRO A 355 -3.39 9.91 8.48
CA PRO A 355 -3.75 11.18 7.86
C PRO A 355 -2.57 11.94 7.24
N ASP A 356 -1.38 11.86 7.83
CA ASP A 356 -0.19 12.55 7.33
C ASP A 356 0.32 11.90 6.03
N SER A 357 0.33 10.56 5.97
CA SER A 357 0.65 9.81 4.75
C SER A 357 -0.30 10.13 3.61
N ILE A 358 -1.61 10.18 3.87
CA ILE A 358 -2.62 10.55 2.85
C ILE A 358 -2.43 12.01 2.41
N ALA A 359 -2.16 12.93 3.35
CA ALA A 359 -1.94 14.33 3.04
C ALA A 359 -0.67 14.55 2.20
N ARG A 360 0.42 13.81 2.49
CA ARG A 360 1.67 13.88 1.72
C ARG A 360 1.52 13.31 0.31
N ALA A 361 0.79 12.21 0.14
CA ALA A 361 0.47 11.69 -1.18
C ALA A 361 -0.31 12.73 -2.02
N LYS A 362 -1.24 13.44 -1.39
CA LYS A 362 -2.04 14.50 -2.03
C LYS A 362 -1.19 15.69 -2.50
N SER A 363 -0.15 16.09 -1.78
CA SER A 363 0.74 17.19 -2.22
C SER A 363 1.45 16.85 -3.53
N TYR A 364 1.82 15.57 -3.70
CA TYR A 364 2.41 15.06 -4.94
C TYR A 364 1.39 14.60 -6.00
N ARG A 365 0.08 14.66 -5.70
CA ARG A 365 -1.00 14.13 -6.54
C ARG A 365 -0.79 12.66 -6.90
N VAL A 366 -0.32 11.87 -5.93
CA VAL A 366 -0.19 10.42 -6.09
C VAL A 366 -1.57 9.82 -6.31
N ALA A 367 -1.74 9.11 -7.42
CA ALA A 367 -3.02 8.50 -7.81
C ALA A 367 -3.01 6.96 -7.69
N PHE A 368 -1.83 6.36 -7.53
CA PHE A 368 -1.63 4.92 -7.44
C PHE A 368 -0.36 4.60 -6.64
N THR A 369 -0.31 3.39 -6.11
CA THR A 369 0.83 2.81 -5.39
C THR A 369 1.34 1.58 -6.16
N PRO A 370 2.66 1.30 -6.14
CA PRO A 370 3.70 2.12 -5.53
C PRO A 370 4.01 3.37 -6.38
N THR A 371 4.37 4.47 -5.72
CA THR A 371 4.96 5.68 -6.34
C THR A 371 6.18 6.11 -5.53
N SER A 372 7.29 6.44 -6.18
CA SER A 372 8.51 6.87 -5.48
C SER A 372 9.01 8.25 -5.94
N LYS A 373 9.56 9.01 -4.98
CA LYS A 373 10.22 10.31 -5.22
C LYS A 373 11.64 10.28 -4.66
N LEU A 374 12.63 10.71 -5.43
CA LEU A 374 13.98 11.02 -4.97
C LEU A 374 14.15 12.53 -4.98
N ASN A 375 14.33 13.09 -3.80
CA ASN A 375 14.45 14.53 -3.58
C ASN A 375 13.33 15.36 -4.24
N GLY A 376 12.11 14.84 -4.18
CA GLY A 376 10.92 15.44 -4.79
C GLY A 376 10.75 15.21 -6.29
N LYS A 377 11.70 14.53 -6.95
CA LYS A 377 11.60 14.13 -8.37
C LYS A 377 11.14 12.69 -8.49
N PRO A 378 10.42 12.29 -9.56
CA PRO A 378 10.11 10.88 -9.80
C PRO A 378 11.39 10.01 -9.78
N LEU A 379 11.39 8.93 -9.00
CA LEU A 379 12.53 8.02 -8.92
C LEU A 379 12.36 6.83 -9.86
N TRP A 380 11.36 5.99 -9.66
CA TRP A 380 10.94 4.95 -10.60
C TRP A 380 9.43 4.94 -10.73
N GLU A 381 8.93 4.31 -11.79
CA GLU A 381 7.50 4.16 -12.02
C GLU A 381 7.11 2.69 -11.94
N GLY A 382 6.00 2.42 -11.25
CA GLY A 382 5.42 1.09 -11.14
C GLY A 382 6.07 0.22 -10.06
N GLY A 383 5.56 -1.02 -10.02
CA GLY A 383 6.02 -2.06 -9.13
C GLY A 383 5.83 -3.43 -9.78
N GLY A 384 5.51 -4.44 -8.99
CA GLY A 384 5.27 -5.78 -9.48
C GLY A 384 5.65 -6.87 -8.48
N PRO A 385 5.77 -8.11 -8.95
CA PRO A 385 6.09 -9.25 -8.10
C PRO A 385 7.49 -9.12 -7.51
N ARG A 386 7.74 -9.91 -6.46
CA ARG A 386 9.04 -10.05 -5.77
C ARG A 386 10.25 -10.12 -6.72
N ALA A 387 10.13 -10.87 -7.81
CA ALA A 387 11.19 -11.04 -8.82
C ALA A 387 11.62 -9.74 -9.54
N ASN A 388 10.81 -8.68 -9.50
CA ASN A 388 11.14 -7.37 -10.10
C ASN A 388 11.92 -6.44 -9.16
N ALA A 389 12.13 -6.83 -7.89
CA ALA A 389 12.79 -5.98 -6.90
C ALA A 389 14.21 -5.56 -7.33
N GLU A 390 14.99 -6.47 -7.91
CA GLU A 390 16.36 -6.17 -8.40
C GLU A 390 16.35 -5.12 -9.52
N THR A 391 15.34 -5.16 -10.40
CA THR A 391 15.21 -4.17 -11.48
C THR A 391 14.95 -2.78 -10.91
N SER A 392 14.00 -2.67 -9.97
CA SER A 392 13.66 -1.41 -9.29
C SER A 392 14.87 -0.86 -8.53
N TYR A 393 15.58 -1.73 -7.79
CA TYR A 393 16.83 -1.41 -7.09
C TYR A 393 17.92 -0.88 -8.03
N ASN A 394 18.15 -1.54 -9.16
CA ASN A 394 19.17 -1.15 -10.14
C ASN A 394 18.84 0.17 -10.83
N GLU A 395 17.57 0.48 -11.06
CA GLU A 395 17.16 1.81 -11.54
C GLU A 395 17.36 2.90 -10.50
N ALA A 396 17.06 2.59 -9.24
CA ALA A 396 17.17 3.52 -8.13
C ALA A 396 18.62 3.96 -7.88
N ILE A 397 19.55 3.01 -7.77
CA ILE A 397 20.97 3.29 -7.49
C ILE A 397 21.59 4.22 -8.53
N LYS A 398 21.28 4.02 -9.81
CA LYS A 398 21.79 4.90 -10.88
C LYS A 398 21.43 6.36 -10.62
N LYS A 399 20.22 6.61 -10.13
CA LYS A 399 19.70 7.96 -9.83
C LYS A 399 20.23 8.47 -8.48
N ILE A 400 20.30 7.61 -7.47
CA ILE A 400 20.81 7.96 -6.13
C ILE A 400 22.31 8.30 -6.18
N ASP A 401 23.13 7.47 -6.82
CA ASP A 401 24.57 7.74 -7.00
C ASP A 401 24.80 9.08 -7.75
N ALA A 402 23.99 9.35 -8.77
CA ALA A 402 24.08 10.57 -9.57
C ALA A 402 23.61 11.83 -8.81
N ASP A 403 22.85 11.67 -7.72
CA ASP A 403 22.28 12.78 -6.96
C ASP A 403 23.03 13.04 -5.64
N THR A 404 23.47 11.98 -4.95
CA THR A 404 24.27 12.07 -3.71
C THR A 404 25.66 12.68 -3.93
N THR A 405 26.14 12.72 -5.17
CA THR A 405 27.39 13.40 -5.56
C THR A 405 27.21 14.91 -5.80
N LYS A 406 25.97 15.42 -5.85
CA LYS A 406 25.67 16.82 -6.18
C LYS A 406 25.30 17.59 -4.91
N PRO A 407 26.15 18.52 -4.43
CA PRO A 407 25.80 19.36 -3.29
C PRO A 407 24.65 20.30 -3.63
N SER A 408 23.75 20.52 -2.67
CA SER A 408 22.60 21.42 -2.83
C SER A 408 22.87 22.86 -2.41
N GLY A 409 24.02 23.12 -1.80
CA GLY A 409 24.33 24.41 -1.15
C GLY A 409 23.62 24.61 0.20
N VAL A 410 22.93 23.58 0.72
CA VAL A 410 22.22 23.60 2.00
C VAL A 410 22.76 22.52 2.93
N ASN A 411 23.00 22.91 4.18
CA ASN A 411 23.34 22.01 5.28
C ASN A 411 22.15 21.91 6.25
N LEU A 412 21.97 20.73 6.83
CA LEU A 412 20.95 20.44 7.83
C LEU A 412 21.61 19.68 8.96
N GLN A 413 21.62 20.27 10.15
CA GLN A 413 22.01 19.60 11.37
C GLN A 413 20.75 19.23 12.14
N LEU A 414 20.62 17.96 12.52
CA LEU A 414 19.49 17.44 13.28
C LEU A 414 19.99 16.82 14.57
N THR A 415 19.34 17.16 15.67
CA THR A 415 19.47 16.48 16.95
C THR A 415 18.09 16.05 17.41
N ALA A 416 18.00 14.89 18.07
CA ALA A 416 16.77 14.44 18.67
C ALA A 416 17.07 13.65 19.94
N THR A 417 16.22 13.80 20.95
CA THR A 417 16.37 13.11 22.23
C THR A 417 15.00 12.69 22.75
N ARG A 418 14.95 11.52 23.38
CA ARG A 418 13.78 11.07 24.14
C ARG A 418 13.95 11.47 25.59
N ALA A 419 13.04 12.30 26.08
CA ALA A 419 13.00 12.74 27.46
C ALA A 419 12.47 11.60 28.37
N PRO A 420 12.74 11.67 29.70
CA PRO A 420 12.31 10.64 30.65
C PRO A 420 10.80 10.44 30.76
N ASP A 421 10.01 11.45 30.41
CA ASP A 421 8.54 11.40 30.33
C ASP A 421 8.04 10.71 29.05
N GLY A 422 8.95 10.29 28.16
CA GLY A 422 8.64 9.62 26.90
C GLY A 422 8.49 10.57 25.72
N MET A 423 8.45 11.88 25.94
CA MET A 423 8.39 12.90 24.88
C MET A 423 9.66 12.88 24.05
N ILE A 424 9.54 13.15 22.76
CA ILE A 424 10.69 13.27 21.85
C ILE A 424 10.81 14.72 21.43
N HIS A 425 11.98 15.31 21.67
CA HIS A 425 12.31 16.66 21.22
C HIS A 425 13.35 16.59 20.10
N ALA A 426 13.08 17.28 19.01
CA ALA A 426 13.99 17.37 17.87
C ALA A 426 14.26 18.83 17.52
N SER A 427 15.53 19.13 17.23
CA SER A 427 15.99 20.46 16.85
C SER A 427 16.76 20.35 15.53
N ALA A 428 16.36 21.16 14.54
CA ALA A 428 17.05 21.26 13.26
C ALA A 428 17.59 22.67 13.03
N THR A 429 18.83 22.77 12.60
CA THR A 429 19.44 24.03 12.16
C THR A 429 19.84 23.95 10.70
N VAL A 430 19.43 24.95 9.92
CA VAL A 430 19.70 25.04 8.48
C VAL A 430 20.69 26.17 8.21
N SER A 431 21.71 25.87 7.40
CA SER A 431 22.59 26.87 6.81
C SER A 431 22.59 26.78 5.29
N ILE A 432 22.67 27.96 4.64
CA ILE A 432 22.83 28.08 3.20
C ILE A 432 24.30 28.42 2.97
N ASP A 433 25.10 27.39 2.73
CA ASP A 433 26.55 27.51 2.61
C ASP A 433 26.95 28.03 1.21
N ASN A 434 26.10 27.79 0.20
CA ASN A 434 26.34 28.23 -1.17
C ASN A 434 25.01 28.62 -1.88
N PRO A 435 24.65 29.92 -1.88
CA PRO A 435 23.42 30.42 -2.51
C PRO A 435 23.34 30.14 -4.02
N GLN A 436 24.46 30.14 -4.74
CA GLN A 436 24.47 29.85 -6.18
C GLN A 436 24.13 28.38 -6.47
N LEU A 437 24.68 27.45 -5.68
CA LEU A 437 24.33 26.03 -5.78
C LEU A 437 22.89 25.76 -5.37
N LEU A 438 22.37 26.47 -4.37
CA LEU A 438 20.96 26.43 -4.01
C LEU A 438 20.08 26.80 -5.20
N GLN A 439 20.38 27.92 -5.86
CA GLN A 439 19.62 28.37 -7.02
C GLN A 439 19.69 27.37 -8.19
N GLN A 440 20.85 26.72 -8.40
CA GLN A 440 20.99 25.65 -9.39
C GLN A 440 20.18 24.40 -9.03
N SER A 441 20.11 24.04 -7.76
CA SER A 441 19.39 22.86 -7.26
C SER A 441 17.87 23.01 -7.37
N LEU A 442 17.39 24.25 -7.32
CA LEU A 442 15.99 24.62 -7.48
C LEU A 442 15.60 24.92 -8.92
N ALA A 443 16.58 24.99 -9.84
CA ALA A 443 16.29 25.22 -11.23
C ALA A 443 15.32 24.13 -11.76
N PRO A 444 14.34 24.52 -12.59
CA PRO A 444 13.50 23.53 -13.25
C PRO A 444 14.39 22.57 -14.05
N ASP A 445 13.97 21.31 -14.11
CA ASP A 445 14.70 20.34 -14.92
C ASP A 445 14.76 20.86 -16.37
N PRO A 446 15.88 20.68 -17.08
CA PRO A 446 15.95 21.02 -18.50
C PRO A 446 14.75 20.36 -19.19
N PRO A 447 14.09 21.04 -20.14
CA PRO A 447 13.04 20.41 -20.92
C PRO A 447 13.61 19.12 -21.46
N ALA A 448 12.94 18.01 -21.18
CA ALA A 448 13.40 16.71 -21.63
C ALA A 448 13.70 16.85 -23.13
N LYS A 449 14.95 16.57 -23.54
CA LYS A 449 15.20 16.26 -24.96
C LYS A 449 14.14 15.22 -25.32
N GLU A 450 13.48 15.35 -26.47
CA GLU A 450 12.58 14.32 -27.00
C GLU A 450 13.35 12.99 -27.09
N ALA A 451 13.37 12.30 -25.96
CA ALA A 451 13.87 10.97 -25.74
C ALA A 451 12.59 10.25 -25.37
N ASP A 452 12.05 9.54 -26.35
CA ASP A 452 10.92 8.61 -26.27
C ASP A 452 10.13 8.73 -24.97
N ALA A 453 9.10 9.58 -24.99
CA ALA A 453 8.14 9.72 -23.92
C ALA A 453 7.49 8.36 -23.61
N LYS A 454 8.13 7.61 -22.72
CA LYS A 454 7.58 6.47 -21.99
C LYS A 454 6.88 7.04 -20.76
N THR A 455 5.72 7.63 -21.02
CA THR A 455 4.69 7.83 -20.02
C THR A 455 3.44 7.15 -20.57
N PRO A 456 2.81 6.22 -19.85
CA PRO A 456 1.47 5.80 -20.17
C PRO A 456 0.57 6.99 -19.87
N ALA A 457 0.10 7.62 -20.93
CA ALA A 457 -0.96 8.59 -20.84
C ALA A 457 -2.15 7.94 -20.11
N ALA A 458 -2.66 8.66 -19.10
CA ALA A 458 -4.08 8.63 -18.82
C ALA A 458 -4.86 8.74 -20.14
N ILE A 459 -5.96 8.01 -20.24
CA ILE A 459 -6.91 7.98 -21.36
C ILE A 459 -7.11 9.42 -21.91
N PRO A 460 -7.05 9.63 -23.24
CA PRO A 460 -6.87 10.97 -23.80
C PRO A 460 -8.12 11.84 -23.59
N VAL A 461 -7.92 13.02 -23.00
CA VAL A 461 -8.85 14.14 -23.06
C VAL A 461 -8.59 14.88 -24.37
N ALA A 462 -9.61 14.99 -25.22
CA ALA A 462 -9.52 15.69 -26.48
C ALA A 462 -9.59 17.22 -26.30
N THR A 463 -8.89 17.91 -27.20
CA THR A 463 -8.95 19.34 -27.60
C THR A 463 -8.30 20.39 -26.70
N ALA A 464 -7.17 20.94 -27.16
CA ALA A 464 -6.90 22.38 -27.18
C ALA A 464 -5.69 22.72 -28.10
N THR A 465 -5.84 23.77 -28.90
CA THR A 465 -4.86 24.39 -29.80
C THR A 465 -3.59 24.86 -29.05
N PRO A 466 -2.38 24.81 -29.64
CA PRO A 466 -1.14 25.19 -28.93
C PRO A 466 -1.08 26.70 -28.63
N PRO A 467 -0.69 27.11 -27.40
CA PRO A 467 -0.41 28.50 -27.10
C PRO A 467 0.99 28.91 -27.61
N ALA A 468 1.13 30.19 -27.95
CA ALA A 468 2.37 30.85 -28.33
C ALA A 468 3.47 30.71 -27.24
N PRO A 469 4.77 30.78 -27.60
CA PRO A 469 5.87 30.57 -26.65
C PRO A 469 5.79 31.59 -25.49
N ALA A 470 5.54 31.08 -24.29
CA ALA A 470 5.48 31.88 -23.07
C ALA A 470 6.89 32.37 -22.69
N ALA A 471 7.00 33.65 -22.38
CA ALA A 471 8.18 34.26 -21.79
C ALA A 471 8.60 33.49 -20.52
N GLN A 472 9.92 33.38 -20.30
CA GLN A 472 10.48 32.78 -19.08
C GLN A 472 9.85 33.44 -17.84
N PRO A 473 9.24 32.67 -16.91
CA PRO A 473 8.74 33.23 -15.67
C PRO A 473 9.91 33.79 -14.85
N ALA A 474 9.69 34.95 -14.22
CA ALA A 474 10.64 35.58 -13.32
C ALA A 474 11.05 34.61 -12.19
N PRO A 475 12.29 34.68 -11.65
CA PRO A 475 12.73 33.80 -10.59
C PRO A 475 11.81 33.92 -9.38
N ILE A 476 11.12 32.84 -9.03
CA ILE A 476 10.33 32.75 -7.80
C ILE A 476 11.33 32.61 -6.66
N GLU A 477 11.24 33.47 -5.64
CA GLU A 477 12.07 33.32 -4.44
C GLU A 477 11.81 31.94 -3.80
N PRO A 478 12.86 31.22 -3.39
CA PRO A 478 12.71 29.89 -2.81
C PRO A 478 11.94 29.95 -1.49
N HIS A 479 10.90 29.13 -1.35
CA HIS A 479 10.11 29.02 -0.14
C HIS A 479 10.55 27.78 0.64
N LEU A 480 11.69 27.92 1.33
CA LEU A 480 12.34 26.83 2.04
C LEU A 480 11.67 26.56 3.39
N VAL A 481 11.30 25.32 3.63
CA VAL A 481 10.75 24.84 4.89
C VAL A 481 11.53 23.63 5.40
N VAL A 482 11.55 23.44 6.71
CA VAL A 482 11.97 22.19 7.36
C VAL A 482 10.75 21.40 7.76
N ASN A 483 10.73 20.13 7.39
CA ASN A 483 9.76 19.17 7.89
C ASN A 483 10.44 18.20 8.86
N PHE A 484 9.67 17.67 9.80
CA PHE A 484 10.09 16.60 10.70
C PHE A 484 9.08 15.46 10.65
N ALA A 485 9.56 14.23 10.71
CA ALA A 485 8.72 13.05 10.87
C ALA A 485 9.24 12.14 11.99
N LEU A 486 8.32 11.62 12.79
CA LEU A 486 8.53 10.44 13.62
C LEU A 486 8.34 9.21 12.74
N VAL A 487 9.35 8.35 12.70
CA VAL A 487 9.35 7.12 11.88
C VAL A 487 9.69 5.92 12.74
N GLU A 488 9.14 4.77 12.38
CA GLU A 488 9.65 3.46 12.80
C GLU A 488 10.51 2.87 11.69
N ASP A 489 11.76 2.55 12.00
CA ASP A 489 12.67 1.99 10.99
C ASP A 489 12.33 0.55 10.59
N ASP A 490 11.62 -0.18 11.46
CA ASP A 490 11.04 -1.50 11.24
C ASP A 490 9.69 -1.60 11.96
N VAL A 491 8.64 -2.01 11.22
CA VAL A 491 7.34 -2.41 11.75
C VAL A 491 7.04 -3.83 11.31
N ARG A 492 6.85 -4.73 12.28
CA ARG A 492 6.39 -6.11 12.02
C ARG A 492 4.88 -6.11 11.82
N TYR A 493 4.45 -6.31 10.57
CA TYR A 493 3.05 -6.50 10.19
C TYR A 493 3.01 -7.44 8.99
N SER A 494 2.29 -8.55 9.08
CA SER A 494 2.06 -9.43 7.93
C SER A 494 0.93 -8.85 7.08
N GLY A 495 1.33 -8.07 6.07
CA GLY A 495 0.41 -7.49 5.09
C GLY A 495 -0.20 -8.54 4.16
N GLU A 496 -1.33 -8.17 3.56
CA GLU A 496 -2.06 -8.99 2.58
C GLU A 496 -1.21 -9.26 1.32
N ASN A 497 -0.21 -8.41 1.06
CA ASN A 497 0.74 -8.58 -0.03
C ASN A 497 1.91 -9.54 0.29
N GLY A 498 1.93 -10.16 1.47
CA GLY A 498 2.98 -11.09 1.88
C GLY A 498 4.33 -10.43 2.20
N ILE A 499 4.34 -9.14 2.53
CA ILE A 499 5.46 -8.50 3.23
C ILE A 499 5.18 -8.52 4.73
N ARG A 500 6.23 -8.86 5.51
CA ARG A 500 6.15 -8.98 6.97
C ARG A 500 6.84 -7.85 7.74
N PHE A 501 7.83 -7.22 7.13
CA PHE A 501 8.64 -6.17 7.75
C PHE A 501 8.56 -4.92 6.87
N HIS A 502 7.96 -3.86 7.42
CA HIS A 502 7.77 -2.59 6.73
C HIS A 502 8.83 -1.61 7.22
N ARG A 503 9.57 -0.98 6.29
CA ARG A 503 10.72 -0.13 6.62
C ARG A 503 10.34 1.32 6.64
N MET A 504 10.90 2.06 7.60
CA MET A 504 10.87 3.53 7.63
C MET A 504 9.43 4.09 7.56
N VAL A 505 8.49 3.41 8.24
CA VAL A 505 7.06 3.75 8.26
C VAL A 505 6.88 5.08 8.97
N VAL A 506 6.30 6.06 8.27
CA VAL A 506 6.02 7.38 8.85
C VAL A 506 4.81 7.30 9.76
N ARG A 507 5.01 7.54 11.06
CA ARG A 507 3.95 7.50 12.07
C ARG A 507 3.28 8.85 12.31
N SER A 508 4.02 9.95 12.14
CA SER A 508 3.47 11.31 12.23
C SER A 508 4.43 12.36 11.66
N LEU A 509 3.89 13.44 11.12
CA LEU A 509 4.60 14.67 10.78
C LEU A 509 4.41 15.74 11.86
N ALA A 510 5.45 16.51 12.17
CA ALA A 510 5.35 17.59 13.16
C ALA A 510 4.42 18.74 12.73
N GLN A 511 4.18 18.87 11.43
CA GLN A 511 3.29 19.86 10.82
C GLN A 511 2.53 19.20 9.65
N PRO A 512 1.33 19.68 9.28
CA PRO A 512 0.60 19.16 8.13
C PRO A 512 1.47 19.13 6.86
N ALA A 513 1.31 18.09 6.05
CA ALA A 513 2.09 17.91 4.83
C ALA A 513 2.07 19.16 3.93
N GLY A 514 3.27 19.61 3.53
CA GLY A 514 3.45 20.79 2.67
C GLY A 514 3.41 22.14 3.38
N THR A 515 3.23 22.18 4.70
CA THR A 515 3.30 23.44 5.47
C THR A 515 4.69 23.69 6.03
N GLY A 516 5.33 22.65 6.61
CA GLY A 516 6.66 22.73 7.20
C GLY A 516 6.87 23.92 8.15
N SER A 517 8.09 24.13 8.60
CA SER A 517 8.48 25.33 9.33
C SER A 517 9.44 26.17 8.47
N LEU A 518 9.06 27.42 8.19
CA LEU A 518 9.84 28.31 7.32
C LEU A 518 11.27 28.46 7.82
N VAL A 519 12.24 28.24 6.92
CA VAL A 519 13.66 28.37 7.23
C VAL A 519 13.98 29.83 7.55
N LYS A 520 14.57 30.04 8.74
CA LYS A 520 15.20 31.30 9.13
C LYS A 520 16.67 31.00 9.39
N PRO A 521 17.61 31.46 8.52
CA PRO A 521 19.01 31.08 8.61
C PRO A 521 19.58 31.26 10.02
N GLY A 522 20.29 30.22 10.52
CA GLY A 522 20.94 30.22 11.83
C GLY A 522 20.01 30.11 13.05
N LYS A 523 18.69 30.00 12.85
CA LYS A 523 17.75 29.69 13.94
C LYS A 523 17.40 28.21 13.95
N ALA A 524 17.45 27.62 15.13
CA ALA A 524 16.95 26.29 15.37
C ALA A 524 15.42 26.27 15.20
N LEU A 525 14.94 25.22 14.55
CA LEU A 525 13.54 24.88 14.41
C LEU A 525 13.28 23.65 15.27
N GLU A 526 12.25 23.72 16.10
CA GLU A 526 11.96 22.69 17.10
C GLU A 526 10.70 21.91 16.71
N ALA A 527 10.72 20.61 16.97
CA ALA A 527 9.58 19.72 16.88
C ALA A 527 9.47 18.88 18.15
N THR A 528 8.26 18.52 18.53
CA THR A 528 8.00 17.65 19.67
C THR A 528 6.98 16.59 19.28
N PHE A 529 7.25 15.35 19.64
CA PHE A 529 6.39 14.21 19.40
C PHE A 529 6.07 13.51 20.72
N ASP A 530 4.81 13.16 20.89
CA ASP A 530 4.32 12.31 21.99
C ASP A 530 3.94 10.94 21.39
N PRO A 531 4.79 9.91 21.50
CA PRO A 531 4.49 8.59 20.95
C PRO A 531 3.17 7.98 21.46
N ALA A 532 2.79 8.24 22.71
CA ALA A 532 1.55 7.69 23.27
C ALA A 532 0.33 8.39 22.65
N ALA A 533 0.36 9.72 22.53
CA ALA A 533 -0.70 10.46 21.86
C ALA A 533 -0.80 10.14 20.36
N ILE A 534 0.35 9.93 19.69
CA ILE A 534 0.39 9.50 18.29
C ILE A 534 -0.24 8.12 18.13
N SER A 535 0.14 7.14 18.97
CA SER A 535 -0.46 5.80 18.99
C SER A 535 -1.99 5.87 19.13
N ALA A 536 -2.49 6.64 20.11
CA ALA A 536 -3.94 6.82 20.33
C ALA A 536 -4.64 7.49 19.13
N THR A 537 -3.98 8.47 18.50
CA THR A 537 -4.52 9.15 17.30
C THR A 537 -4.60 8.22 16.11
N LEU A 538 -3.56 7.42 15.87
CA LEU A 538 -3.55 6.39 14.83
C LEU A 538 -4.66 5.35 15.05
N LYS A 539 -4.82 4.88 16.29
CA LYS A 539 -5.91 3.96 16.63
C LYS A 539 -7.28 4.57 16.32
N THR A 540 -7.51 5.80 16.76
CA THR A 540 -8.78 6.52 16.54
C THR A 540 -9.06 6.72 15.05
N TYR A 541 -8.02 7.02 14.26
CA TYR A 541 -8.10 7.13 12.81
C TYR A 541 -8.56 5.81 12.18
N LEU A 542 -7.90 4.69 12.50
CA LEU A 542 -8.26 3.38 11.94
C LEU A 542 -9.66 2.92 12.38
N ASP A 543 -10.01 3.10 13.66
CA ASP A 543 -11.35 2.79 14.17
C ASP A 543 -12.44 3.59 13.42
N THR A 544 -12.16 4.85 13.12
CA THR A 544 -13.08 5.70 12.33
C THR A 544 -13.13 5.23 10.88
N TYR A 545 -11.97 4.92 10.28
CA TYR A 545 -11.85 4.49 8.89
C TYR A 545 -12.62 3.20 8.61
N GLU A 546 -12.60 2.24 9.55
CA GLU A 546 -13.39 1.00 9.46
C GLU A 546 -14.89 1.25 9.34
N GLN A 547 -15.41 2.27 10.03
CA GLN A 547 -16.83 2.60 10.00
C GLN A 547 -17.18 3.54 8.84
N LYS A 548 -16.28 4.45 8.49
CA LYS A 548 -16.51 5.51 7.52
C LYS A 548 -15.24 5.89 6.80
N ASN A 549 -15.25 5.66 5.49
CA ASN A 549 -14.27 6.15 4.53
C ASN A 549 -14.99 6.51 3.22
N ASP A 550 -14.26 7.08 2.28
CA ASP A 550 -14.80 7.56 1.01
C ASP A 550 -14.81 6.51 -0.11
N ARG A 551 -14.33 5.28 0.16
CA ARG A 551 -13.95 4.35 -0.91
C ARG A 551 -14.41 2.90 -0.73
N PHE A 552 -14.30 2.33 0.46
CA PHE A 552 -14.47 0.89 0.71
C PHE A 552 -15.72 0.56 1.52
N GLY A 553 -16.36 1.57 2.11
CA GLY A 553 -17.49 1.33 3.00
C GLY A 553 -17.06 0.81 4.36
N LYS A 554 -17.90 -0.03 4.98
CA LYS A 554 -17.48 -0.70 6.21
C LYS A 554 -16.39 -1.73 5.91
N VAL A 555 -15.26 -1.58 6.57
CA VAL A 555 -14.12 -2.50 6.47
C VAL A 555 -13.74 -2.99 7.87
N VAL A 556 -12.93 -4.03 7.91
CA VAL A 556 -12.33 -4.57 9.13
C VAL A 556 -10.87 -4.80 8.80
N PHE A 557 -9.96 -4.17 9.52
CA PHE A 557 -8.54 -4.44 9.36
C PHE A 557 -8.18 -5.76 10.07
N LEU A 558 -7.21 -6.49 9.53
CA LEU A 558 -6.67 -7.70 10.14
C LEU A 558 -6.11 -7.46 11.54
N ALA A 559 -5.36 -6.37 11.68
CA ALA A 559 -4.87 -5.87 12.95
C ALA A 559 -4.77 -4.35 12.87
N LYS A 560 -4.99 -3.69 14.01
CA LYS A 560 -4.81 -2.25 14.19
C LYS A 560 -3.78 -1.98 15.26
N ASP A 561 -2.71 -2.79 15.31
CA ASP A 561 -1.64 -2.52 16.24
C ASP A 561 -0.98 -1.20 15.86
N THR A 562 -1.23 -0.21 16.71
CA THR A 562 -0.80 1.16 16.56
C THR A 562 0.18 1.52 17.67
N THR A 563 0.65 0.54 18.42
CA THR A 563 1.77 0.68 19.36
C THR A 563 3.01 1.12 18.57
N LEU A 564 3.83 1.97 19.18
CA LEU A 564 5.09 2.41 18.61
C LEU A 564 6.21 1.75 19.40
N GLU A 565 7.07 0.99 18.73
CA GLU A 565 8.15 0.24 19.36
C GLU A 565 9.34 1.15 19.68
N PRO A 566 9.64 1.42 20.96
CA PRO A 566 10.64 2.42 21.34
C PRO A 566 12.03 2.22 20.75
N THR A 567 12.44 0.98 20.50
CA THR A 567 13.76 0.63 19.95
C THR A 567 13.87 0.91 18.45
N HIS A 568 12.74 1.06 17.76
CA HIS A 568 12.65 1.31 16.32
C HIS A 568 12.33 2.76 15.97
N LEU A 569 12.18 3.63 16.98
CA LEU A 569 11.88 5.05 16.75
C LEU A 569 13.08 5.84 16.26
N ALA A 570 12.82 6.72 15.29
CA ALA A 570 13.78 7.71 14.81
C ALA A 570 13.08 9.01 14.41
N ILE A 571 13.86 10.11 14.37
CA ILE A 571 13.43 11.36 13.76
C ILE A 571 14.13 11.53 12.42
N THR A 572 13.34 11.90 11.41
CA THR A 572 13.85 12.43 10.15
C THR A 572 13.52 13.90 10.04
N ALA A 573 14.39 14.66 9.39
CA ALA A 573 14.10 16.03 8.98
C ALA A 573 14.60 16.26 7.56
N TRP A 574 13.92 17.12 6.82
CA TRP A 574 14.35 17.51 5.48
C TRP A 574 14.01 18.95 5.14
N VAL A 575 14.87 19.57 4.32
CA VAL A 575 14.65 20.92 3.77
C VAL A 575 14.03 20.79 2.39
N GLU A 576 12.84 21.35 2.22
CA GLU A 576 12.08 21.34 0.96
C GLU A 576 11.78 22.77 0.51
N ASP A 577 11.85 23.03 -0.80
CA ASP A 577 11.18 24.18 -1.40
C ASP A 577 9.73 23.83 -1.73
N THR A 578 8.76 24.47 -1.06
CA THR A 578 7.33 24.12 -1.23
C THR A 578 6.76 24.54 -2.58
N THR A 579 7.49 25.36 -3.35
CA THR A 579 7.07 25.79 -4.69
C THR A 579 7.34 24.69 -5.73
N THR A 580 8.54 24.09 -5.68
CA THR A 580 9.01 23.09 -6.64
C THR A 580 8.98 21.65 -6.12
N HIS A 581 8.68 21.48 -4.83
CA HIS A 581 8.81 20.24 -4.05
C HIS A 581 10.23 19.67 -4.02
N ARG A 582 11.25 20.45 -4.39
CA ARG A 582 12.64 19.98 -4.38
C ARG A 582 13.12 19.82 -2.94
N VAL A 583 13.62 18.64 -2.62
CA VAL A 583 14.29 18.38 -1.34
C VAL A 583 15.78 18.60 -1.50
N LEU A 584 16.33 19.48 -0.67
CA LEU A 584 17.69 19.98 -0.79
C LEU A 584 18.65 19.21 0.11
N GLN A 585 18.20 18.81 1.29
CA GLN A 585 18.99 18.08 2.27
C GLN A 585 18.06 17.31 3.21
N ALA A 586 18.51 16.16 3.70
CA ALA A 586 17.81 15.37 4.70
C ALA A 586 18.75 14.96 5.85
N ALA A 587 18.16 14.57 6.98
CA ALA A 587 18.89 14.07 8.13
C ALA A 587 18.04 13.02 8.88
N PHE A 588 18.72 12.12 9.57
CA PHE A 588 18.11 11.03 10.34
C PHE A 588 18.85 10.87 11.67
N VAL A 589 18.10 10.75 12.76
CA VAL A 589 18.60 10.48 14.11
C VAL A 589 17.80 9.35 14.73
N PRO A 590 18.40 8.16 14.98
CA PRO A 590 17.72 7.11 15.72
C PRO A 590 17.57 7.51 17.19
N LEU A 591 16.48 7.09 17.82
CA LEU A 591 16.16 7.39 19.22
C LEU A 591 16.46 6.22 20.17
N ALA A 592 17.14 5.19 19.67
CA ALA A 592 17.57 4.04 20.45
C ALA A 592 18.27 4.50 21.74
N SER A 593 17.94 3.83 22.84
CA SER A 593 18.51 4.05 24.16
C SER A 593 20.04 4.11 24.05
N THR A 594 20.65 5.24 24.38
CA THR A 594 22.10 5.36 24.59
C THR A 594 22.50 4.46 25.77
N GLY A 595 22.71 3.17 25.48
CA GLY A 595 22.86 2.16 26.52
C GLY A 595 23.01 0.72 26.02
N SER A 596 23.69 0.49 24.89
CA SER A 596 24.50 -0.72 24.66
C SER A 596 25.20 -0.59 23.31
N GLN A 597 26.52 -0.46 23.32
CA GLN A 597 27.31 -0.92 22.19
C GLN A 597 27.14 -2.44 22.11
N ILE A 598 26.23 -2.89 21.25
CA ILE A 598 26.19 -4.28 20.84
C ILE A 598 27.23 -4.39 19.72
N HIS A 599 28.28 -5.15 20.01
CA HIS A 599 29.25 -5.60 19.03
C HIS A 599 28.51 -6.05 17.76
N GLN A 600 28.88 -5.47 16.62
CA GLN A 600 28.60 -6.09 15.32
C GLN A 600 29.29 -7.45 15.30
N SER A 601 28.58 -8.52 15.65
CA SER A 601 28.98 -9.87 15.29
C SER A 601 28.58 -10.09 13.85
N GLN A 602 29.58 -10.08 12.98
CA GLN A 602 29.48 -10.65 11.64
C GLN A 602 28.99 -12.09 11.78
N SER A 603 27.78 -12.38 11.30
CA SER A 603 27.36 -13.75 11.01
C SER A 603 28.00 -14.16 9.70
N GLU A 604 29.19 -14.77 9.79
CA GLU A 604 29.71 -15.61 8.70
C GLU A 604 28.73 -16.78 8.47
N PRO A 605 28.51 -17.22 7.21
CA PRO A 605 27.80 -18.46 6.93
C PRO A 605 28.60 -19.66 7.46
N PRO A 606 27.97 -20.76 7.90
CA PRO A 606 28.68 -21.96 8.28
C PRO A 606 29.48 -22.50 7.09
N ALA A 607 30.80 -22.61 7.25
CA ALA A 607 31.66 -23.29 6.31
C ALA A 607 31.19 -24.74 6.14
N GLN A 608 30.95 -25.12 4.88
CA GLN A 608 30.79 -26.52 4.48
C GLN A 608 32.05 -27.30 4.88
N GLN A 609 31.92 -28.16 5.90
CA GLN A 609 32.89 -29.20 6.13
C GLN A 609 32.66 -30.31 5.10
N SER A 610 33.57 -30.38 4.13
CA SER A 610 33.73 -31.53 3.25
C SER A 610 34.14 -32.75 4.06
N GLU A 611 33.29 -33.76 4.13
CA GLU A 611 33.71 -35.10 4.56
C GLU A 611 34.68 -35.68 3.53
N ALA A 612 35.95 -35.71 3.90
CA ALA A 612 36.98 -36.45 3.19
C ALA A 612 36.83 -37.94 3.53
N ALA A 613 36.48 -38.72 2.52
CA ALA A 613 36.44 -40.18 2.57
C ALA A 613 37.82 -40.75 2.97
N VAL A 614 37.89 -41.37 4.14
CA VAL A 614 39.01 -42.21 4.57
C VAL A 614 38.89 -43.56 3.87
N LYS A 615 39.77 -43.79 2.90
CA LYS A 615 40.12 -45.15 2.45
C LYS A 615 40.88 -45.86 3.57
N THR A 616 40.32 -46.95 4.06
CA THR A 616 41.11 -48.08 4.58
C THR A 616 40.61 -49.34 3.88
N GLY A 617 41.53 -50.00 3.16
CA GLY A 617 41.28 -51.29 2.55
C GLY A 617 41.61 -52.42 3.52
N ALA A 618 41.07 -53.61 3.25
CA ALA A 618 41.83 -54.79 2.84
C ALA A 618 41.08 -56.10 3.16
N ALA A 619 41.11 -56.99 2.16
CA ALA A 619 40.87 -58.44 2.21
C ALA A 619 39.44 -58.90 2.56
N LYS A 620 38.77 -59.72 1.77
CA LYS A 620 39.23 -60.84 0.94
C LYS A 620 38.21 -61.15 -0.14
#